data_AF-A1ZQQ8-F1
#
_entry.id   AF-A1ZQQ8-F1
#
_cell.length_a   1.000
_cell.length_b   1.000
_cell.length_c   1.000
_cell.angle_alpha   90.00
_cell.angle_beta   90.00
_cell.angle_gamma   90.00
#
_symmetry.space_group_name_H-M   'P 1'
#
loop_
_entity.id
_entity.type
_entity.pdbx_description
1 polymer ?
#
loop_
_entity_poly.entity_id
_entity_poly.type
_entity_poly.pdbx_seq_one_letter_code
_entity_poly.pdbx_strand_id
1 'polypeptide(L)'
;MQKNLKRIFFLGIVCLLWQCKTNQASSKKVKVDIAPKASLKLTFKGSRGSNASSVVYHPNKQMYYSVIAGSYRYPLETFDSQGKSIYQARAGMSTRGMWWNPQTKQLERNVKKGIAATQLNQDGYATSDDLKVILKADLHQPNGNSCGVYDLDADEILYYSYEKIYRYSRKDAQLISSYYLIGLPTDGDNLNANSMIYTSKPGMEIGLLDYKNKKVHLFDKKTHKFANTIDLPENTVTSKEYRFGYANDYIWLFDIGERSWVGYKIFK
;
A
#
# COMPACT_ATOMS: atom_id res chain seq x y z
N MET A 1 -21.36 -11.34 77.88
CA MET A 1 -21.33 -9.99 77.28
C MET A 1 -20.29 -10.00 76.14
N GLN A 2 -20.44 -10.65 74.97
CA GLN A 2 -21.57 -10.81 74.04
C GLN A 2 -22.36 -9.52 73.82
N LYS A 3 -21.93 -8.72 72.83
CA LYS A 3 -22.75 -8.19 71.72
C LYS A 3 -21.93 -7.15 70.94
N ASN A 4 -22.15 -7.14 69.62
CA ASN A 4 -21.78 -6.08 68.67
C ASN A 4 -20.46 -6.20 67.89
N LEU A 5 -20.21 -7.35 67.27
CA LEU A 5 -19.39 -7.40 66.05
C LEU A 5 -20.03 -8.33 64.99
N LYS A 6 -21.33 -8.14 64.74
CA LYS A 6 -22.08 -8.81 63.67
C LYS A 6 -23.02 -7.80 63.02
N ARG A 7 -22.49 -6.95 62.13
CA ARG A 7 -23.28 -6.11 61.20
C ARG A 7 -22.41 -5.38 60.15
N ILE A 8 -21.42 -6.07 59.58
CA ILE A 8 -20.79 -5.67 58.31
C ILE A 8 -20.58 -6.94 57.48
N PHE A 9 -21.68 -7.60 57.18
CA PHE A 9 -21.76 -8.74 56.26
C PHE A 9 -23.21 -8.78 55.82
N PHE A 10 -23.59 -7.92 54.87
CA PHE A 10 -24.80 -8.01 54.03
C PHE A 10 -24.99 -6.66 53.33
N LEU A 11 -24.27 -6.43 52.23
CA LEU A 11 -24.54 -5.50 51.12
C LEU A 11 -23.21 -5.21 50.42
N GLY A 12 -22.90 -6.01 49.40
CA GLY A 12 -21.65 -5.90 48.65
C GLY A 12 -21.23 -7.16 47.89
N ILE A 13 -22.04 -8.22 47.89
CA ILE A 13 -21.88 -9.39 47.02
C ILE A 13 -23.08 -9.47 46.08
N VAL A 14 -23.30 -8.43 45.27
CA VAL A 14 -24.10 -8.46 44.03
C VAL A 14 -23.54 -7.35 43.15
N CYS A 15 -22.62 -7.69 42.24
CA CYS A 15 -22.16 -6.93 41.04
C CYS A 15 -20.68 -7.18 40.70
N LEU A 16 -20.18 -8.41 40.83
CA LEU A 16 -18.88 -8.81 40.26
C LEU A 16 -18.97 -10.12 39.46
N LEU A 17 -20.12 -10.31 38.81
CA LEU A 17 -20.26 -11.15 37.62
C LEU A 17 -20.81 -10.29 36.50
N TRP A 18 -20.19 -9.12 36.28
CA TRP A 18 -20.26 -8.50 34.97
C TRP A 18 -19.42 -9.39 34.06
N GLN A 19 -20.11 -10.31 33.42
CA GLN A 19 -19.58 -11.10 32.32
C GLN A 19 -18.79 -10.14 31.43
N CYS A 20 -17.48 -10.32 31.41
CA CYS A 20 -16.68 -9.94 30.26
C CYS A 20 -17.22 -10.79 29.10
N LYS A 21 -18.36 -10.35 28.53
CA LYS A 21 -18.69 -10.63 27.15
C LYS A 21 -17.63 -9.89 26.38
N THR A 22 -16.49 -10.52 26.22
CA THR A 22 -15.61 -10.25 25.10
C THR A 22 -16.52 -10.35 23.90
N ASN A 23 -16.94 -9.20 23.37
CA ASN A 23 -17.41 -9.10 22.01
C ASN A 23 -16.22 -9.52 21.16
N GLN A 24 -16.03 -10.84 20.98
CA GLN A 24 -15.48 -11.37 19.75
C GLN A 24 -16.52 -10.97 18.70
N ALA A 25 -16.42 -9.72 18.24
CA ALA A 25 -16.87 -9.39 16.91
C ALA A 25 -16.21 -10.45 16.04
N SER A 26 -17.02 -11.39 15.52
CA SER A 26 -16.52 -12.36 14.57
C SER A 26 -16.03 -11.56 13.38
N SER A 27 -14.72 -11.29 13.36
CA SER A 27 -14.10 -10.61 12.23
C SER A 27 -14.38 -11.51 11.04
N LYS A 28 -15.31 -11.09 10.17
CA LYS A 28 -15.62 -11.80 8.94
C LYS A 28 -14.28 -12.09 8.27
N LYS A 29 -13.91 -13.37 8.23
CA LYS A 29 -12.58 -13.80 7.76
C LYS A 29 -12.44 -13.28 6.34
N VAL A 30 -11.47 -12.39 6.12
CA VAL A 30 -11.21 -11.80 4.80
C VAL A 30 -10.94 -12.95 3.83
N LYS A 31 -11.72 -13.06 2.76
CA LYS A 31 -11.54 -14.10 1.76
C LYS A 31 -10.45 -13.65 0.78
N VAL A 32 -9.44 -14.50 0.62
CA VAL A 32 -8.32 -14.29 -0.31
C VAL A 32 -8.54 -15.18 -1.53
N ASP A 33 -8.36 -14.60 -2.71
CA ASP A 33 -8.28 -15.36 -3.97
C ASP A 33 -6.81 -15.68 -4.25
N ILE A 34 -6.39 -16.92 -4.00
CA ILE A 34 -5.00 -17.36 -4.15
C ILE A 34 -4.60 -17.60 -5.62
N ALA A 35 -5.56 -17.65 -6.54
CA ALA A 35 -5.31 -17.86 -7.96
C ALA A 35 -6.17 -16.89 -8.80
N PRO A 36 -5.95 -15.57 -8.63
CA PRO A 36 -6.80 -14.56 -9.24
C PRO A 36 -6.61 -14.52 -10.76
N LYS A 37 -7.68 -14.18 -11.47
CA LYS A 37 -7.63 -13.90 -12.91
C LYS A 37 -7.51 -12.40 -13.16
N ALA A 38 -6.82 -12.04 -14.24
CA ALA A 38 -6.83 -10.67 -14.74
C ALA A 38 -8.27 -10.23 -14.99
N SER A 39 -8.65 -9.03 -14.53
CA SER A 39 -10.04 -8.56 -14.61
C SER A 39 -10.20 -7.05 -14.80
N LEU A 40 -9.11 -6.27 -14.74
CA LEU A 40 -9.13 -4.85 -15.05
C LEU A 40 -7.80 -4.43 -15.67
N LYS A 41 -7.84 -3.45 -16.58
CA LYS A 41 -6.65 -2.96 -17.29
C LYS A 41 -6.64 -1.43 -17.33
N LEU A 42 -5.52 -0.81 -16.94
CA LEU A 42 -5.31 0.64 -17.01
C LEU A 42 -4.27 0.95 -18.07
N THR A 43 -4.69 1.38 -19.26
CA THR A 43 -3.78 1.61 -20.40
C THR A 43 -3.36 3.06 -20.50
N PHE A 44 -2.07 3.34 -20.31
CA PHE A 44 -1.51 4.68 -20.44
C PHE A 44 -1.62 5.19 -21.88
N LYS A 45 -1.96 6.48 -22.04
CA LYS A 45 -1.86 7.21 -23.32
C LYS A 45 -0.46 7.79 -23.53
N GLY A 46 0.16 8.28 -22.47
CA GLY A 46 1.52 8.80 -22.50
C GLY A 46 2.53 7.70 -22.82
N SER A 47 3.53 8.00 -23.63
CA SER A 47 4.51 7.02 -24.15
C SER A 47 5.88 7.06 -23.46
N ARG A 48 6.15 8.06 -22.62
CA ARG A 48 7.48 8.26 -22.02
C ARG A 48 7.70 7.39 -20.79
N GLY A 49 8.89 6.80 -20.70
CA GLY A 49 9.32 5.94 -19.59
C GLY A 49 8.59 4.59 -19.55
N SER A 50 9.18 3.64 -18.81
CA SER A 50 8.71 2.25 -18.71
C SER A 50 8.45 1.79 -17.27
N ASN A 51 8.94 2.55 -16.28
CA ASN A 51 8.89 2.17 -14.88
C ASN A 51 7.63 2.72 -14.20
N ALA A 52 6.45 2.23 -14.60
CA ALA A 52 5.22 2.52 -13.85
C ALA A 52 5.40 2.06 -12.41
N SER A 53 5.07 2.91 -11.45
CA SER A 53 5.60 2.72 -10.09
C SER A 53 4.54 2.65 -8.99
N SER A 54 3.31 3.06 -9.30
CA SER A 54 2.19 2.96 -8.35
C SER A 54 0.85 3.08 -9.06
N VAL A 55 -0.16 2.42 -8.50
CA VAL A 55 -1.58 2.65 -8.81
C VAL A 55 -2.22 3.12 -7.52
N VAL A 56 -3.01 4.19 -7.58
CA VAL A 56 -3.74 4.76 -6.44
C VAL A 56 -5.21 4.73 -6.78
N TYR A 57 -6.07 4.40 -5.81
CA TYR A 57 -7.53 4.44 -6.00
C TYR A 57 -8.16 5.46 -5.07
N HIS A 58 -9.07 6.27 -5.61
CA HIS A 58 -9.88 7.19 -4.82
C HIS A 58 -11.30 6.63 -4.66
N PRO A 59 -11.71 6.18 -3.45
CA PRO A 59 -12.96 5.46 -3.26
C PRO A 59 -14.21 6.28 -3.63
N ASN A 60 -14.25 7.55 -3.23
CA ASN A 60 -15.45 8.38 -3.48
C ASN A 60 -15.62 8.80 -4.94
N LYS A 61 -14.52 8.95 -5.69
CA LYS A 61 -14.54 9.33 -7.11
C LYS A 61 -14.55 8.11 -8.02
N GLN A 62 -14.25 6.93 -7.48
CA GLN A 62 -14.09 5.68 -8.21
C GLN A 62 -13.10 5.77 -9.37
N MET A 63 -12.01 6.52 -9.18
CA MET A 63 -10.96 6.76 -10.17
C MET A 63 -9.65 6.13 -9.72
N TYR A 64 -8.82 5.77 -10.70
CA TYR A 64 -7.44 5.36 -10.48
C TYR A 64 -6.47 6.46 -10.94
N TYR A 65 -5.34 6.57 -10.24
CA TYR A 65 -4.23 7.42 -10.64
C TYR A 65 -2.96 6.60 -10.74
N SER A 66 -2.14 6.87 -11.76
CA SER A 66 -0.86 6.19 -11.88
C SER A 66 0.21 7.10 -12.47
N VAL A 67 1.47 6.82 -12.13
CA VAL A 67 2.63 7.61 -12.54
C VAL A 67 3.72 6.67 -13.06
N ILE A 68 4.48 7.16 -14.04
CA ILE A 68 5.72 6.53 -14.49
C ILE A 68 6.90 7.19 -13.76
N ALA A 69 7.68 6.40 -13.03
CA ALA A 69 8.81 6.86 -12.24
C ALA A 69 10.02 7.28 -13.09
N GLY A 70 10.84 8.16 -12.53
CA GLY A 70 12.17 8.47 -13.04
C GLY A 70 12.35 9.87 -13.63
N SER A 71 11.28 10.58 -13.99
CA SER A 71 11.39 11.95 -14.54
C SER A 71 10.15 12.79 -14.28
N TYR A 72 10.35 14.10 -14.10
CA TYR A 72 9.27 15.08 -14.01
C TYR A 72 8.44 15.19 -15.30
N ARG A 73 9.01 14.77 -16.45
CA ARG A 73 8.35 14.81 -17.77
C ARG A 73 7.53 13.57 -18.08
N TYR A 74 7.56 12.56 -17.21
CA TYR A 74 6.88 11.30 -17.45
C TYR A 74 5.38 11.39 -17.11
N PRO A 75 4.57 10.47 -17.66
CA PRO A 75 3.12 10.52 -17.51
C PRO A 75 2.67 10.39 -16.05
N LEU A 76 1.66 11.19 -15.71
CA LEU A 76 0.74 11.02 -14.59
C LEU A 76 -0.65 10.92 -15.22
N GLU A 77 -1.38 9.84 -15.00
CA GLU A 77 -2.66 9.61 -15.65
C GLU A 77 -3.77 9.29 -14.65
N THR A 78 -4.96 9.76 -14.98
CA THR A 78 -6.21 9.42 -14.31
C THR A 78 -7.03 8.50 -15.18
N PHE A 79 -7.53 7.43 -14.59
CA PHE A 79 -8.39 6.44 -15.22
C PHE A 79 -9.74 6.39 -14.53
N ASP A 80 -10.80 6.15 -15.30
CA ASP A 80 -12.12 5.85 -14.73
C ASP A 80 -12.18 4.45 -14.11
N SER A 81 -13.34 4.08 -13.55
CA SER A 81 -13.53 2.78 -12.90
C SER A 81 -13.42 1.58 -13.85
N GLN A 82 -13.54 1.81 -15.17
CA GLN A 82 -13.40 0.79 -16.22
C GLN A 82 -11.97 0.73 -16.77
N GLY A 83 -11.07 1.59 -16.28
CA GLY A 83 -9.67 1.63 -16.65
C GLY A 83 -9.34 2.44 -17.90
N LYS A 84 -10.29 3.23 -18.40
CA LYS A 84 -10.04 4.15 -19.52
C LYS A 84 -9.31 5.38 -19.02
N SER A 85 -8.20 5.75 -19.67
CA SER A 85 -7.49 7.01 -19.40
C SER A 85 -8.35 8.21 -19.81
N ILE A 86 -8.76 9.01 -18.81
CA ILE A 86 -9.65 10.17 -18.96
C ILE A 86 -8.92 11.52 -18.80
N TYR A 87 -7.72 11.51 -18.22
CA TYR A 87 -6.89 12.70 -18.10
C TYR A 87 -5.40 12.34 -18.01
N GLN A 88 -4.55 13.18 -18.60
CA GLN A 88 -3.10 13.02 -18.59
C GLN A 88 -2.41 14.33 -18.23
N ALA A 89 -1.49 14.25 -17.28
CA ALA A 89 -0.58 15.31 -16.89
C ALA A 89 0.87 14.81 -16.92
N ARG A 90 1.80 15.70 -16.56
CA ARG A 90 3.19 15.35 -16.26
C ARG A 90 3.35 15.08 -14.76
N ALA A 91 4.26 14.19 -14.41
CA ALA A 91 4.57 13.85 -13.03
C ALA A 91 5.08 15.05 -12.19
N GLY A 92 5.62 16.10 -12.82
CA GLY A 92 6.04 17.34 -12.18
C GLY A 92 7.32 17.23 -11.34
N MET A 93 7.58 16.06 -10.76
CA MET A 93 8.82 15.70 -10.06
C MET A 93 9.16 14.22 -10.34
N SER A 94 10.43 13.85 -10.18
CA SER A 94 10.86 12.46 -10.27
C SER A 94 10.30 11.67 -9.09
N THR A 95 9.14 11.04 -9.33
CA THR A 95 8.37 10.25 -8.36
C THR A 95 8.86 8.80 -8.33
N ARG A 96 8.73 8.13 -7.18
CA ARG A 96 8.95 6.68 -7.04
C ARG A 96 7.69 5.98 -6.56
N GLY A 97 7.11 6.35 -5.44
CA GLY A 97 5.80 5.87 -4.97
C GLY A 97 4.78 7.01 -4.91
N MET A 98 3.50 6.65 -4.93
CA MET A 98 2.38 7.60 -4.84
C MET A 98 1.21 6.95 -4.10
N TRP A 99 0.49 7.74 -3.31
CA TRP A 99 -0.67 7.31 -2.55
C TRP A 99 -1.67 8.44 -2.37
N TRP A 100 -2.92 8.08 -2.08
CA TRP A 100 -3.93 9.03 -1.65
C TRP A 100 -3.91 9.10 -0.12
N ASN A 101 -3.76 10.31 0.43
CA ASN A 101 -3.91 10.53 1.85
C ASN A 101 -5.30 11.13 2.14
N PRO A 102 -6.24 10.36 2.72
CA PRO A 102 -7.59 10.84 2.99
C PRO A 102 -7.65 11.90 4.09
N GLN A 103 -6.65 11.98 4.97
CA GLN A 103 -6.63 12.97 6.05
C GLN A 103 -6.29 14.37 5.49
N THR A 104 -5.29 14.45 4.61
CA THR A 104 -4.89 15.71 3.95
C THR A 104 -5.67 15.98 2.66
N LYS A 105 -6.41 14.99 2.16
CA LYS A 105 -7.11 14.99 0.87
C LYS A 105 -6.17 15.29 -0.29
N GLN A 106 -4.95 14.78 -0.23
CA GLN A 106 -3.90 15.03 -1.22
C GLN A 106 -3.40 13.74 -1.86
N LEU A 107 -2.92 13.88 -3.10
CA LEU A 107 -2.11 12.87 -3.75
C LEU A 107 -0.65 13.11 -3.35
N GLU A 108 -0.13 12.22 -2.53
CA GLU A 108 1.23 12.30 -1.97
C GLU A 108 2.18 11.35 -2.69
N ARG A 109 3.46 11.71 -2.73
CA ARG A 109 4.49 11.08 -3.55
C ARG A 109 5.81 11.08 -2.80
N ASN A 110 6.54 9.96 -2.79
CA ASN A 110 7.95 10.03 -2.44
C ASN A 110 8.79 10.39 -3.67
N VAL A 111 9.62 11.41 -3.52
CA VAL A 111 10.49 11.99 -4.55
C VAL A 111 11.92 12.04 -4.01
N LYS A 112 12.95 12.19 -4.86
CA LYS A 112 14.36 12.13 -4.45
C LYS A 112 14.73 12.94 -3.18
N LYS A 113 14.06 14.07 -2.91
CA LYS A 113 14.35 14.99 -1.79
C LYS A 113 13.13 15.28 -0.90
N GLY A 114 12.21 14.33 -0.75
CA GLY A 114 11.20 14.43 0.28
C GLY A 114 9.89 13.73 -0.08
N ILE A 115 8.87 14.09 0.68
CA ILE A 115 7.49 13.80 0.33
C ILE A 115 6.92 15.04 -0.34
N ALA A 116 6.35 14.86 -1.52
CA ALA A 116 5.64 15.89 -2.26
C ALA A 116 4.14 15.61 -2.25
N ALA A 117 3.34 16.67 -2.35
CA ALA A 117 1.89 16.58 -2.37
C ALA A 117 1.29 17.57 -3.36
N THR A 118 0.14 17.20 -3.91
CA THR A 118 -0.67 18.01 -4.83
C THR A 118 -2.14 17.75 -4.53
N GLN A 119 -2.98 18.75 -4.76
CA GLN A 119 -4.42 18.55 -4.78
C GLN A 119 -4.82 17.89 -6.10
N LEU A 120 -5.95 17.19 -6.10
CA LEU A 120 -6.62 16.87 -7.35
C LEU A 120 -7.17 18.16 -7.96
N ASN A 121 -7.29 18.23 -9.28
CA ASN A 121 -7.97 19.36 -9.91
C ASN A 121 -9.47 19.37 -9.56
N GLN A 122 -10.20 20.39 -10.03
CA GLN A 122 -11.64 20.54 -9.76
C GLN A 122 -12.49 19.33 -10.18
N ASP A 123 -12.09 18.61 -11.24
CA ASP A 123 -12.77 17.41 -11.73
C ASP A 123 -12.39 16.15 -10.94
N GLY A 124 -11.36 16.23 -10.09
CA GLY A 124 -10.82 15.11 -9.34
C GLY A 124 -9.72 14.33 -10.06
N TYR A 125 -9.10 14.91 -11.08
CA TYR A 125 -8.00 14.31 -11.82
C TYR A 125 -6.67 14.62 -11.15
N ALA A 126 -5.75 13.65 -11.24
CA ALA A 126 -4.38 13.82 -10.78
C ALA A 126 -3.64 14.83 -11.68
N THR A 127 -3.14 15.91 -11.07
CA THR A 127 -2.35 16.95 -11.71
C THR A 127 -1.00 17.11 -10.99
N SER A 128 -0.18 18.05 -11.47
CA SER A 128 1.00 18.54 -10.76
C SER A 128 1.04 20.07 -10.69
N ASP A 129 -0.08 20.76 -10.94
CA ASP A 129 -0.14 22.24 -11.04
C ASP A 129 0.25 22.94 -9.73
N ASP A 130 -0.10 22.35 -8.58
CA ASP A 130 0.24 22.85 -7.24
C ASP A 130 1.23 21.95 -6.48
N LEU A 131 1.92 21.05 -7.20
CA LEU A 131 2.82 20.07 -6.62
C LEU A 131 3.98 20.74 -5.87
N LYS A 132 4.12 20.42 -4.59
CA LYS A 132 5.20 20.95 -3.73
C LYS A 132 5.76 19.89 -2.79
N VAL A 133 7.03 20.01 -2.43
CA VAL A 133 7.64 19.20 -1.36
C VAL A 133 7.09 19.69 -0.02
N ILE A 134 6.37 18.83 0.68
CA ILE A 134 5.74 19.12 1.97
C ILE A 134 6.61 18.67 3.15
N LEU A 135 7.48 17.69 2.95
CA LEU A 135 8.43 17.20 3.96
C LEU A 135 9.81 17.10 3.31
N LYS A 136 10.76 17.94 3.75
CA LYS A 136 12.13 17.97 3.25
C LYS A 136 13.01 17.14 4.18
N ALA A 137 13.82 16.26 3.61
CA ALA A 137 14.88 15.54 4.33
C ALA A 137 15.94 15.05 3.33
N ASP A 138 17.19 14.96 3.77
CA ASP A 138 18.31 14.51 2.95
C ASP A 138 18.20 13.01 2.60
N LEU A 139 17.55 12.20 3.46
CA LEU A 139 17.24 10.79 3.19
C LEU A 139 15.96 10.33 3.94
N HIS A 140 14.81 10.31 3.26
CA HIS A 140 13.49 9.89 3.77
C HIS A 140 13.01 8.57 3.14
N GLN A 141 13.94 7.84 2.53
CA GLN A 141 13.70 6.56 1.88
C GLN A 141 15.01 5.76 1.89
N PRO A 142 14.98 4.42 1.92
CA PRO A 142 16.19 3.61 2.04
C PRO A 142 17.21 3.84 0.93
N ASN A 143 16.75 4.06 -0.31
CA ASN A 143 17.59 4.50 -1.42
C ASN A 143 16.77 5.28 -2.45
N GLY A 144 17.44 5.89 -3.43
CA GLY A 144 16.82 6.77 -4.46
C GLY A 144 15.76 6.12 -5.36
N ASN A 145 15.64 4.80 -5.35
CA ASN A 145 14.73 4.01 -6.19
C ASN A 145 13.61 3.32 -5.40
N SER A 146 13.59 3.40 -4.07
CA SER A 146 12.54 2.80 -3.25
C SER A 146 11.17 3.43 -3.56
N CYS A 147 10.18 2.59 -3.85
CA CYS A 147 8.79 2.98 -4.09
C CYS A 147 8.01 2.84 -2.78
N GLY A 148 7.64 3.96 -2.18
CA GLY A 148 6.91 3.98 -0.91
C GLY A 148 5.44 3.65 -1.08
N VAL A 149 4.87 3.00 -0.06
CA VAL A 149 3.43 2.82 0.11
C VAL A 149 2.99 3.39 1.45
N TYR A 150 1.75 3.85 1.55
CA TYR A 150 1.25 4.52 2.75
C TYR A 150 0.41 3.58 3.62
N ASP A 151 0.82 3.47 4.87
CA ASP A 151 0.12 2.80 5.94
C ASP A 151 -0.71 3.84 6.70
N LEU A 152 -1.98 3.97 6.30
CA LEU A 152 -2.90 4.94 6.89
C LEU A 152 -3.18 4.67 8.37
N ASP A 153 -3.10 3.42 8.81
CA ASP A 153 -3.46 3.04 10.20
C ASP A 153 -2.38 3.48 11.18
N ALA A 154 -1.11 3.47 10.75
CA ALA A 154 0.03 3.90 11.55
C ALA A 154 0.51 5.33 11.23
N ASP A 155 -0.02 5.97 10.18
CA ASP A 155 0.50 7.22 9.60
C ASP A 155 2.00 7.09 9.23
N GLU A 156 2.31 6.03 8.49
CA GLU A 156 3.67 5.64 8.11
C GLU A 156 3.83 5.45 6.61
N ILE A 157 5.07 5.63 6.13
CA ILE A 157 5.48 5.28 4.78
C ILE A 157 6.36 4.04 4.86
N LEU A 158 5.94 2.99 4.18
CA LEU A 158 6.63 1.71 4.14
C LEU A 158 7.44 1.59 2.84
N TYR A 159 8.65 1.05 2.96
CA TYR A 159 9.51 0.73 1.82
C TYR A 159 10.05 -0.68 1.96
N TYR A 160 10.19 -1.37 0.83
CA TYR A 160 11.00 -2.58 0.74
C TYR A 160 12.32 -2.27 0.05
N SER A 161 13.44 -2.66 0.68
CA SER A 161 14.78 -2.51 0.12
C SER A 161 15.76 -3.40 0.88
N TYR A 162 16.82 -3.89 0.25
CA TYR A 162 17.86 -4.69 0.93
C TYR A 162 17.27 -5.79 1.84
N GLU A 163 16.24 -6.49 1.34
CA GLU A 163 15.50 -7.55 2.04
C GLU A 163 14.81 -7.16 3.35
N LYS A 164 14.66 -5.86 3.60
CA LYS A 164 14.02 -5.32 4.80
C LYS A 164 12.80 -4.49 4.44
N ILE A 165 11.85 -4.49 5.36
CA ILE A 165 10.82 -3.45 5.43
C ILE A 165 11.39 -2.31 6.25
N TYR A 166 11.34 -1.09 5.71
CA TYR A 166 11.67 0.14 6.42
C TYR A 166 10.38 0.92 6.67
N ARG A 167 10.27 1.43 7.90
CA ARG A 167 9.14 2.23 8.37
C ARG A 167 9.61 3.66 8.56
N TYR A 168 8.98 4.61 7.88
CA TYR A 168 9.24 6.03 8.04
C TYR A 168 7.99 6.72 8.57
N SER A 169 8.15 7.69 9.46
CA SER A 169 7.03 8.50 9.90
C SER A 169 6.55 9.37 8.75
N ARG A 170 5.24 9.38 8.48
CA ARG A 170 4.70 10.33 7.51
C ARG A 170 4.70 11.76 8.04
N LYS A 171 4.79 11.98 9.35
CA LYS A 171 4.79 13.32 9.97
C LYS A 171 6.03 14.16 9.62
N ASP A 172 7.21 13.55 9.68
CA ASP A 172 8.50 14.24 9.54
C ASP A 172 9.49 13.51 8.60
N ALA A 173 9.04 12.41 7.98
CA ALA A 173 9.81 11.61 7.06
C ALA A 173 11.08 10.99 7.67
N GLN A 174 11.13 10.81 8.99
CA GLN A 174 12.24 10.16 9.69
C GLN A 174 12.07 8.64 9.74
N LEU A 175 13.19 7.92 9.71
CA LEU A 175 13.21 6.47 9.89
C LEU A 175 12.76 6.12 11.31
N ILE A 176 11.70 5.31 11.43
CA ILE A 176 11.22 4.75 12.70
C ILE A 176 12.01 3.46 13.01
N SER A 177 12.02 2.52 12.07
CA SER A 177 12.65 1.21 12.25
C SER A 177 12.81 0.48 10.92
N SER A 178 13.56 -0.63 10.93
CA SER A 178 13.56 -1.61 9.84
C SER A 178 13.61 -3.03 10.39
N TYR A 179 13.06 -3.99 9.65
CA TYR A 179 13.01 -5.40 10.06
C TYR A 179 12.99 -6.35 8.86
N TYR A 180 13.39 -7.59 9.12
CA TYR A 180 13.24 -8.71 8.19
C TYR A 180 11.87 -9.37 8.36
N LEU A 181 11.34 -9.89 7.25
CA LEU A 181 10.17 -10.76 7.28
C LEU A 181 10.56 -12.19 7.70
N ILE A 182 9.66 -12.87 8.38
CA ILE A 182 9.88 -14.22 8.93
C ILE A 182 9.16 -15.24 8.06
N GLY A 183 9.88 -16.28 7.64
CA GLY A 183 9.31 -17.37 6.84
C GLY A 183 9.11 -17.02 5.36
N LEU A 184 9.99 -16.22 4.78
CA LEU A 184 9.99 -15.91 3.34
C LEU A 184 10.05 -17.22 2.53
N PRO A 185 9.04 -17.54 1.69
CA PRO A 185 8.95 -18.84 1.01
C PRO A 185 9.72 -18.89 -0.33
N THR A 186 10.64 -17.96 -0.55
CA THR A 186 11.45 -17.85 -1.79
C THR A 186 12.79 -17.21 -1.47
N ASP A 187 13.74 -17.30 -2.39
CA ASP A 187 15.00 -16.58 -2.32
C ASP A 187 14.76 -15.07 -2.46
N GLY A 188 15.44 -14.25 -1.64
CA GLY A 188 15.35 -12.79 -1.70
C GLY A 188 15.72 -12.23 -3.07
N ASP A 189 16.62 -12.89 -3.81
CA ASP A 189 17.00 -12.52 -5.17
C ASP A 189 15.88 -12.68 -6.21
N ASN A 190 14.84 -13.48 -5.89
CA ASN A 190 13.65 -13.64 -6.74
C ASN A 190 12.62 -12.53 -6.52
N LEU A 191 12.82 -11.65 -5.53
CA LEU A 191 11.86 -10.61 -5.19
C LEU A 191 12.07 -9.33 -6.00
N ASN A 192 10.98 -8.58 -6.19
CA ASN A 192 11.06 -7.22 -6.71
C ASN A 192 11.85 -6.34 -5.72
N ALA A 193 12.90 -5.70 -6.19
CA ALA A 193 13.93 -5.10 -5.35
C ALA A 193 13.54 -3.74 -4.74
N ASN A 194 12.48 -3.08 -5.24
CA ASN A 194 12.20 -1.70 -4.87
C ASN A 194 10.70 -1.32 -4.78
N SER A 195 9.79 -2.24 -5.08
CA SER A 195 8.34 -2.07 -4.91
C SER A 195 7.78 -3.09 -3.93
N MET A 196 6.86 -2.63 -3.09
CA MET A 196 6.02 -3.46 -2.22
C MET A 196 4.57 -2.98 -2.30
N ILE A 197 3.66 -3.75 -1.72
CA ILE A 197 2.25 -3.36 -1.58
C ILE A 197 1.84 -3.30 -0.10
N TYR A 198 0.90 -2.40 0.21
CA TYR A 198 0.19 -2.35 1.49
C TYR A 198 -1.30 -2.60 1.25
N THR A 199 -1.88 -3.63 1.87
CA THR A 199 -3.26 -4.07 1.58
C THR A 199 -4.32 -3.56 2.55
N SER A 200 -3.89 -3.05 3.71
CA SER A 200 -4.76 -2.75 4.86
C SER A 200 -5.61 -3.94 5.35
N LYS A 201 -5.31 -5.19 4.94
CA LYS A 201 -6.01 -6.38 5.42
C LYS A 201 -5.27 -6.97 6.62
N PRO A 202 -5.91 -7.05 7.80
CA PRO A 202 -5.28 -7.58 9.00
C PRO A 202 -4.64 -8.96 8.79
N GLY A 203 -3.36 -9.10 9.16
CA GLY A 203 -2.57 -10.32 9.00
C GLY A 203 -2.04 -10.58 7.59
N MET A 204 -2.29 -9.68 6.63
CA MET A 204 -1.86 -9.77 5.22
C MET A 204 -1.51 -8.38 4.67
N GLU A 205 -1.07 -7.48 5.53
CA GLU A 205 -0.91 -6.07 5.21
C GLU A 205 0.24 -5.82 4.23
N ILE A 206 1.31 -6.60 4.30
CA ILE A 206 2.52 -6.41 3.48
C ILE A 206 2.53 -7.43 2.37
N GLY A 207 2.80 -7.01 1.13
CA GLY A 207 2.99 -7.92 0.00
C GLY A 207 4.27 -7.67 -0.79
N LEU A 208 4.96 -8.75 -1.14
CA LEU A 208 6.17 -8.74 -1.97
C LEU A 208 5.96 -9.60 -3.22
N LEU A 209 6.38 -9.09 -4.37
CA LEU A 209 6.33 -9.81 -5.65
C LEU A 209 7.57 -10.69 -5.79
N ASP A 210 7.38 -12.00 -5.82
CA ASP A 210 8.34 -12.94 -6.40
C ASP A 210 8.17 -12.88 -7.93
N TYR A 211 9.03 -12.09 -8.56
CA TYR A 211 8.90 -11.82 -9.99
C TYR A 211 9.32 -13.04 -10.82
N LYS A 212 10.22 -13.88 -10.30
CA LYS A 212 10.77 -15.03 -11.03
C LYS A 212 9.77 -16.18 -11.06
N ASN A 213 9.14 -16.48 -9.93
CA ASN A 213 8.18 -17.56 -9.78
C ASN A 213 6.72 -17.11 -9.97
N LYS A 214 6.50 -15.82 -10.28
CA LYS A 214 5.17 -15.21 -10.53
C LYS A 214 4.21 -15.43 -9.37
N LYS A 215 4.66 -15.06 -8.18
CA LYS A 215 3.88 -15.15 -6.94
C LYS A 215 3.87 -13.83 -6.20
N VAL A 216 2.85 -13.59 -5.39
CA VAL A 216 2.88 -12.51 -4.39
C VAL A 216 2.75 -13.12 -3.01
N HIS A 217 3.73 -12.85 -2.15
CA HIS A 217 3.76 -13.33 -0.78
C HIS A 217 3.24 -12.25 0.15
N LEU A 218 2.26 -12.61 0.99
CA LEU A 218 1.62 -11.73 1.96
C LEU A 218 2.12 -12.02 3.37
N PHE A 219 2.26 -10.97 4.16
CA PHE A 219 2.82 -11.02 5.50
C PHE A 219 2.00 -10.16 6.47
N ASP A 220 1.97 -10.60 7.71
CA ASP A 220 1.40 -9.88 8.83
C ASP A 220 2.36 -8.75 9.26
N LYS A 221 1.90 -7.50 9.24
CA LYS A 221 2.71 -6.33 9.65
C LYS A 221 3.09 -6.34 11.13
N LYS A 222 2.25 -6.90 12.00
CA LYS A 222 2.46 -6.93 13.46
C LYS A 222 3.42 -8.05 13.88
N THR A 223 3.31 -9.23 13.26
CA THR A 223 4.13 -10.40 13.61
C THR A 223 5.33 -10.61 12.68
N HIS A 224 5.35 -9.92 11.54
CA HIS A 224 6.32 -10.04 10.44
C HIS A 224 6.30 -11.42 9.76
N LYS A 225 5.39 -12.31 10.12
CA LYS A 225 5.34 -13.68 9.64
C LYS A 225 4.64 -13.77 8.29
N PHE A 226 5.11 -14.70 7.47
CA PHE A 226 4.43 -15.14 6.27
C PHE A 226 3.00 -15.58 6.58
N ALA A 227 2.06 -15.14 5.74
CA ALA A 227 0.64 -15.38 5.90
C ALA A 227 0.06 -16.18 4.73
N ASN A 228 0.37 -15.80 3.49
CA ASN A 228 -0.21 -16.46 2.31
C ASN A 228 0.61 -16.22 1.03
N THR A 229 0.35 -17.04 0.02
CA THR A 229 0.88 -16.87 -1.34
C THR A 229 -0.26 -16.75 -2.34
N ILE A 230 -0.13 -15.80 -3.26
CA ILE A 230 -0.98 -15.65 -4.44
C ILE A 230 -0.20 -16.17 -5.64
N ASP A 231 -0.74 -17.18 -6.32
CA ASP A 231 -0.23 -17.71 -7.58
C ASP A 231 -0.78 -16.88 -8.74
N LEU A 232 0.10 -16.13 -9.42
CA LEU A 232 -0.30 -15.36 -10.60
C LEU A 232 -0.41 -16.28 -11.81
N PRO A 233 -1.29 -15.99 -12.79
CA PRO A 233 -1.36 -16.75 -14.04
C PRO A 233 -0.02 -16.87 -14.74
N GLU A 234 0.24 -18.01 -15.40
CA GLU A 234 1.53 -18.34 -16.02
C GLU A 234 1.99 -17.29 -17.05
N ASN A 235 1.06 -16.68 -17.78
CA ASN A 235 1.36 -15.66 -18.79
C ASN A 235 1.54 -14.25 -18.20
N THR A 236 1.45 -14.08 -16.88
CA THR A 236 1.60 -12.78 -16.23
C THR A 236 3.00 -12.21 -16.45
N VAL A 237 3.06 -10.92 -16.79
CA VAL A 237 4.31 -10.16 -16.90
C VAL A 237 4.68 -9.61 -15.53
N THR A 238 5.88 -9.93 -15.07
CA THR A 238 6.45 -9.49 -13.79
C THR A 238 7.77 -8.75 -14.01
N SER A 239 8.28 -8.13 -12.95
CA SER A 239 9.53 -7.36 -13.02
C SER A 239 10.33 -7.47 -11.73
N LYS A 240 11.66 -7.51 -11.87
CA LYS A 240 12.60 -7.36 -10.76
C LYS A 240 12.53 -5.98 -10.10
N GLU A 241 12.08 -4.95 -10.81
CA GLU A 241 12.02 -3.58 -10.29
C GLU A 241 10.78 -2.85 -10.80
N TYR A 242 10.20 -1.98 -9.97
CA TYR A 242 9.01 -1.20 -10.27
C TYR A 242 7.85 -2.12 -10.71
N ARG A 243 6.83 -1.54 -11.35
CA ARG A 243 5.80 -2.27 -12.09
C ARG A 243 4.98 -3.24 -11.25
N PHE A 244 4.94 -2.99 -9.94
CA PHE A 244 4.14 -3.72 -8.96
C PHE A 244 3.46 -2.71 -8.04
N GLY A 245 2.15 -2.84 -7.88
CA GLY A 245 1.35 -1.95 -7.05
C GLY A 245 0.09 -2.62 -6.53
N TYR A 246 -0.63 -1.93 -5.65
CA TYR A 246 -1.89 -2.41 -5.11
C TYR A 246 -2.85 -1.25 -4.91
N ALA A 247 -4.09 -1.44 -5.35
CA ALA A 247 -5.17 -0.50 -5.10
C ALA A 247 -6.52 -1.20 -5.33
N ASN A 248 -7.52 -0.83 -4.54
CA ASN A 248 -8.91 -1.32 -4.70
C ASN A 248 -9.04 -2.86 -4.67
N ASP A 249 -8.29 -3.53 -3.79
CA ASP A 249 -8.23 -5.00 -3.69
C ASP A 249 -7.57 -5.73 -4.88
N TYR A 250 -6.94 -5.00 -5.80
CA TYR A 250 -6.17 -5.56 -6.92
C TYR A 250 -4.67 -5.49 -6.65
N ILE A 251 -3.98 -6.58 -6.95
CA ILE A 251 -2.57 -6.51 -7.35
C ILE A 251 -2.52 -5.96 -8.77
N TRP A 252 -1.61 -5.01 -9.01
CA TRP A 252 -1.36 -4.41 -10.31
C TRP A 252 0.05 -4.72 -10.79
N LEU A 253 0.15 -5.20 -12.03
CA LEU A 253 1.43 -5.48 -12.69
C LEU A 253 1.49 -4.72 -14.02
N PHE A 254 2.55 -3.96 -14.24
CA PHE A 254 2.67 -3.13 -15.44
C PHE A 254 3.40 -3.86 -16.57
N ASP A 255 2.71 -4.01 -17.69
CA ASP A 255 3.25 -4.50 -18.94
C ASP A 255 3.77 -3.33 -19.78
N ILE A 256 5.06 -3.37 -20.13
CA ILE A 256 5.70 -2.34 -20.98
C ILE A 256 5.23 -2.46 -22.43
N GLY A 257 5.07 -3.69 -22.95
CA GLY A 257 4.66 -3.95 -24.32
C GLY A 257 3.25 -3.46 -24.59
N GLU A 258 2.33 -3.69 -23.65
CA GLU A 258 0.95 -3.19 -23.74
C GLU A 258 0.75 -1.78 -23.17
N ARG A 259 1.77 -1.21 -22.52
CA ARG A 259 1.72 0.05 -21.75
C ARG A 259 0.53 0.12 -20.79
N SER A 260 0.30 -0.96 -20.05
CA SER A 260 -0.85 -1.04 -19.17
C SER A 260 -0.57 -1.73 -17.86
N TRP A 261 -1.27 -1.29 -16.81
CA TRP A 261 -1.43 -2.08 -15.61
C TRP A 261 -2.47 -3.17 -15.85
N VAL A 262 -2.16 -4.41 -15.51
CA VAL A 262 -3.08 -5.54 -15.45
C VAL A 262 -3.42 -5.82 -13.98
N GLY A 263 -4.71 -5.83 -13.67
CA GLY A 263 -5.25 -5.96 -12.32
C GLY A 263 -5.74 -7.38 -12.03
N TYR A 264 -5.30 -7.93 -10.90
CA TYR A 264 -5.69 -9.22 -10.35
C TYR A 264 -6.36 -9.02 -8.98
N LYS A 265 -7.68 -9.22 -8.89
CA LYS A 265 -8.43 -8.98 -7.65
C LYS A 265 -8.18 -10.11 -6.65
N ILE A 266 -7.59 -9.79 -5.50
CA ILE A 266 -7.19 -10.78 -4.49
C ILE A 266 -8.06 -10.81 -3.24
N PHE A 267 -8.87 -9.78 -3.00
CA PHE A 267 -9.83 -9.77 -1.88
C PHE A 267 -11.26 -9.53 -2.38
N LYS A 268 -12.24 -10.13 -1.68
CA LYS A 268 -13.67 -10.07 -1.97
C LYS A 268 -14.49 -9.82 -0.71
#